data_AF-A0A8T4L377-F1
#
_entry.id   AF-A0A8T4L377-F1
#
_cell.length_a   1.000
_cell.length_b   1.000
_cell.length_c   1.000
_cell.angle_alpha   90.00
_cell.angle_beta   90.00
_cell.angle_gamma   90.00
#
_symmetry.space_group_name_H-M   'P 1'
#
loop_
_entity.id
_entity.type
_entity.pdbx_description
1 polymer ?
#
loop_
_entity_poly.entity_id
_entity_poly.type
_entity_poly.pdbx_seq_one_letter_code
_entity_poly.pdbx_strand_id
1 'polypeptide(L)'
;MAKCQFFIKNGVQDVGYRLFIMQKILNSTLTGGTAINTPDGRVKVLLEGEREEIEQLIKELEQEHPELAKNPTRTSAEYNPLLHVPDIMRSSQALQLGQFQKSVEYLAKSTQSTNQKLDHLTETTNQKLDHLTKTTETTNQKLDHLTKTTETTNQKLDQLPKEIAKELSGKFDALPLAIAKAIKEENALV
;
A
#
# COMPACT_ATOMS: atom_id res chain seq x y z
N MET A 1 -9.38 -0.14 55.74
CA MET A 1 -9.22 0.17 54.31
C MET A 1 -10.27 1.19 53.87
N ALA A 2 -9.81 2.33 53.37
CA ALA A 2 -10.64 3.34 52.75
C ALA A 2 -10.96 2.94 51.30
N LYS A 3 -12.09 3.41 50.79
CA LYS A 3 -12.49 3.23 49.39
C LYS A 3 -12.93 4.57 48.84
N CYS A 4 -12.45 4.91 47.64
CA CYS A 4 -12.83 6.16 46.99
C CYS A 4 -13.10 6.00 45.50
N GLN A 5 -13.90 6.92 44.98
CA GLN A 5 -14.05 7.13 43.55
C GLN A 5 -13.71 8.58 43.17
N PHE A 6 -13.20 8.76 41.96
CA PHE A 6 -13.09 10.08 41.33
C PHE A 6 -13.11 9.93 39.81
N PHE A 7 -13.18 11.06 39.10
CA PHE A 7 -13.16 11.11 37.65
C PHE A 7 -12.02 11.95 37.15
N ILE A 8 -11.44 11.54 36.02
CA ILE A 8 -10.52 12.34 35.22
C ILE A 8 -11.25 12.72 33.93
N LYS A 9 -11.15 13.99 33.53
CA LYS A 9 -11.82 14.57 32.36
C LYS A 9 -10.82 15.33 31.48
N ASN A 10 -11.29 15.76 30.30
CA ASN A 10 -10.56 16.48 29.25
C ASN A 10 -9.60 15.60 28.43
N GLY A 11 -10.10 15.00 27.35
CA GLY A 11 -9.24 14.31 26.37
C GLY A 11 -8.47 13.12 26.94
N VAL A 12 -9.11 12.34 27.81
CA VAL A 12 -8.47 11.23 28.57
C VAL A 12 -8.81 9.83 28.03
N GLN A 13 -9.74 9.72 27.08
CA GLN A 13 -10.06 8.45 26.45
C GLN A 13 -9.23 8.23 25.18
N ASP A 14 -8.91 6.97 24.91
CA ASP A 14 -8.09 6.51 23.77
C ASP A 14 -6.69 7.15 23.64
N VAL A 15 -6.21 7.78 24.73
CA VAL A 15 -4.86 8.35 24.87
C VAL A 15 -3.97 7.56 25.85
N GLY A 16 -4.37 6.35 26.20
CA GLY A 16 -3.61 5.49 27.13
C GLY A 16 -3.84 5.75 28.63
N TYR A 17 -4.74 6.66 29.01
CA TYR A 17 -4.93 7.08 30.40
C TYR A 17 -5.33 5.94 31.36
N ARG A 18 -6.20 5.02 30.92
CA ARG A 18 -6.53 3.83 31.72
C ARG A 18 -5.32 2.94 31.98
N LEU A 19 -4.44 2.76 30.98
CA LEU A 19 -3.22 1.96 31.14
C LEU A 19 -2.27 2.63 32.13
N PHE A 20 -2.08 3.95 32.00
CA PHE A 20 -1.29 4.74 32.92
C PHE A 20 -1.77 4.61 34.38
N ILE A 21 -3.08 4.79 34.63
CA ILE A 21 -3.64 4.63 35.98
C ILE A 21 -3.46 3.20 36.49
N MET A 22 -3.78 2.19 35.67
CA MET A 22 -3.64 0.79 36.08
C MET A 22 -2.18 0.42 36.39
N GLN A 23 -1.20 0.98 35.66
CA GLN A 23 0.22 0.78 35.94
C GLN A 23 0.61 1.37 37.30
N LYS A 24 0.15 2.60 37.60
CA LYS A 24 0.41 3.22 38.90
C LYS A 24 -0.25 2.45 40.04
N ILE A 25 -1.48 1.96 39.84
CA ILE A 25 -2.18 1.08 40.80
C ILE A 25 -1.39 -0.23 41.03
N LEU A 26 -0.93 -0.89 39.95
CA LEU A 26 -0.14 -2.14 40.05
C LEU A 26 1.18 -1.97 40.80
N ASN A 27 1.78 -0.78 40.74
CA ASN A 27 3.02 -0.44 41.43
C ASN A 27 2.80 0.07 42.85
N SER A 28 1.54 0.18 43.29
CA SER A 28 1.18 0.63 44.64
C SER A 28 0.94 -0.56 45.58
N THR A 29 0.79 -0.28 46.87
CA THR A 29 0.41 -1.24 47.92
C THR A 29 -1.10 -1.36 48.11
N LEU A 30 -1.89 -0.71 47.26
CA LEU A 30 -3.35 -0.76 47.30
C LEU A 30 -3.87 -2.19 47.16
N THR A 31 -5.00 -2.48 47.79
CA THR A 31 -5.64 -3.81 47.77
C THR A 31 -6.67 -3.95 46.65
N GLY A 32 -7.20 -2.84 46.13
CA GLY A 32 -8.15 -2.82 45.03
C GLY A 32 -7.98 -1.59 44.15
N GLY A 33 -8.26 -1.73 42.86
CA GLY A 33 -8.12 -0.59 41.95
C GLY A 33 -8.55 -0.87 40.53
N THR A 34 -9.23 0.09 39.91
CA THR A 34 -9.60 0.01 38.49
C THR A 34 -9.79 1.37 37.85
N ALA A 35 -9.64 1.43 36.52
CA ALA A 35 -9.87 2.60 35.69
C ALA A 35 -10.82 2.27 34.52
N ILE A 36 -11.97 2.95 34.47
CA ILE A 36 -13.08 2.62 33.56
C ILE A 36 -13.44 3.86 32.73
N ASN A 37 -13.52 3.72 31.41
CA ASN A 37 -14.03 4.78 30.55
C ASN A 37 -15.55 4.89 30.74
N THR A 38 -16.05 6.10 30.95
CA THR A 38 -17.48 6.39 31.01
C THR A 38 -18.00 6.85 29.64
N PRO A 39 -19.29 6.68 29.33
CA PRO A 39 -19.87 7.10 28.06
C PRO A 39 -19.75 8.62 27.77
N ASP A 40 -19.61 9.43 28.82
CA ASP A 40 -19.48 10.89 28.73
C ASP A 40 -18.04 11.39 28.54
N GLY A 41 -17.11 10.50 28.17
CA GLY A 41 -15.74 10.88 27.84
C GLY A 41 -14.78 11.04 29.03
N ARG A 42 -15.20 10.65 30.24
CA ARG A 42 -14.34 10.67 31.45
C ARG A 42 -13.71 9.30 31.71
N VAL A 43 -12.74 9.25 32.62
CA VAL A 43 -12.22 8.01 33.20
C VAL A 43 -12.59 7.99 34.66
N LYS A 44 -13.42 7.03 35.06
CA LYS A 44 -13.75 6.73 36.45
C LYS A 44 -12.62 5.91 37.07
N VAL A 45 -12.12 6.33 38.22
CA VAL A 45 -11.13 5.60 39.00
C VAL A 45 -11.75 5.16 40.30
N LEU A 46 -11.52 3.91 40.67
CA LEU A 46 -11.92 3.30 41.94
C LEU A 46 -10.66 2.79 42.63
N LEU A 47 -10.48 3.09 43.91
CA LEU A 47 -9.33 2.65 44.70
C LEU A 47 -9.78 2.11 46.06
N GLU A 48 -9.10 1.09 46.55
CA GLU A 48 -9.26 0.50 47.88
C GLU A 48 -7.87 0.22 48.48
N GLY A 49 -7.65 0.68 49.72
CA GLY A 49 -6.34 0.59 50.38
C GLY A 49 -6.29 1.40 51.67
N GLU A 50 -5.09 1.66 52.20
CA GLU A 50 -4.93 2.61 53.30
C GLU A 50 -5.08 4.04 52.78
N ARG A 51 -5.59 4.94 53.63
CA ARG A 51 -6.01 6.28 53.18
C ARG A 51 -4.81 7.10 52.69
N GLU A 52 -3.70 7.01 53.39
CA GLU A 52 -2.45 7.71 53.09
C GLU A 52 -1.90 7.26 51.73
N GLU A 53 -1.99 5.96 51.42
CA GLU A 53 -1.54 5.39 50.14
C GLU A 53 -2.42 5.84 48.97
N ILE A 54 -3.74 5.89 49.18
CA ILE A 54 -4.68 6.43 48.21
C ILE A 54 -4.36 7.89 47.91
N GLU A 55 -4.14 8.71 48.94
CA GLU A 55 -3.83 10.13 48.79
C GLU A 55 -2.47 10.35 48.07
N GLN A 56 -1.49 9.49 48.35
CA GLN A 56 -0.20 9.51 47.66
C GLN A 56 -0.35 9.18 46.16
N LEU A 57 -1.07 8.12 45.81
CA LEU A 57 -1.33 7.78 44.41
C LEU A 57 -2.10 8.91 43.69
N ILE A 58 -3.10 9.48 44.36
CA ILE A 58 -3.90 10.59 43.82
C ILE A 58 -3.01 11.80 43.49
N LYS A 59 -2.02 12.10 44.33
CA LYS A 59 -1.04 13.18 44.11
C LYS A 59 -0.12 12.87 42.92
N GLU A 60 0.33 11.64 42.77
CA GLU A 60 1.13 11.22 41.60
C GLU A 60 0.34 11.37 40.30
N LEU A 61 -0.94 11.01 40.30
CA LEU A 61 -1.83 11.17 39.13
C LEU A 61 -2.15 12.64 38.79
N GLU A 62 -1.87 13.60 39.68
CA GLU A 62 -1.93 15.04 39.36
C GLU A 62 -0.65 15.54 38.71
N GLN A 63 0.49 14.96 39.07
CA GLN A 63 1.81 15.39 38.60
C GLN A 63 2.17 14.76 37.26
N GLU A 64 1.71 13.53 37.02
CA GLU A 64 2.01 12.76 35.83
C GLU A 64 0.74 12.41 35.06
N HIS A 65 0.85 12.43 33.73
CA HIS A 65 -0.21 11.99 32.84
C HIS A 65 0.40 11.45 31.53
N PRO A 66 -0.36 10.68 30.72
CA PRO A 66 0.10 10.26 29.39
C PRO A 66 0.40 11.46 28.48
N GLU A 67 1.41 11.34 27.61
CA GLU A 67 1.83 12.39 26.67
C GLU A 67 0.70 12.88 25.76
N LEU A 68 -0.20 11.98 25.36
CA LEU A 68 -1.32 12.28 24.46
C LEU A 68 -2.52 12.93 25.16
N ALA A 69 -2.54 12.97 26.50
CA ALA A 69 -3.63 13.57 27.26
C ALA A 69 -3.49 15.10 27.28
N LYS A 70 -4.55 15.82 26.86
CA LYS A 70 -4.56 17.29 26.77
C LYS A 70 -5.20 17.92 28.01
N ASN A 71 -4.40 18.47 28.91
CA ASN A 71 -4.83 19.17 30.13
C ASN A 71 -5.86 18.39 30.96
N PRO A 72 -5.51 17.16 31.41
CA PRO A 72 -6.41 16.37 32.21
C PRO A 72 -6.74 17.08 33.52
N THR A 73 -8.00 17.02 33.93
CA THR A 73 -8.42 17.54 35.25
C THR A 73 -9.16 16.46 36.02
N ARG A 74 -9.01 16.45 37.33
CA ARG A 74 -9.65 15.48 38.22
C ARG A 74 -10.78 16.12 39.01
N THR A 75 -11.79 15.35 39.37
CA THR A 75 -12.75 15.71 40.42
C THR A 75 -12.18 15.43 41.81
N SER A 76 -12.82 15.95 42.85
CA SER A 76 -12.52 15.54 44.22
C SER A 76 -12.76 14.05 44.41
N ALA A 77 -11.98 13.42 45.30
CA ALA A 77 -12.18 12.03 45.68
C ALA A 77 -13.35 11.90 46.67
N GLU A 78 -14.32 11.07 46.30
CA GLU A 78 -15.48 10.74 47.12
C GLU A 78 -15.22 9.42 47.85
N TYR A 79 -15.11 9.48 49.17
CA TYR A 79 -14.89 8.30 50.00
C TYR A 79 -16.22 7.64 50.38
N ASN A 80 -16.34 6.35 50.14
CA ASN A 80 -17.55 5.59 50.44
C ASN A 80 -17.19 4.14 50.82
N PRO A 81 -17.38 3.73 52.09
CA PRO A 81 -17.08 2.37 52.54
C PRO A 81 -17.87 1.26 51.83
N LEU A 82 -19.05 1.56 51.28
CA LEU A 82 -19.91 0.62 50.57
C LEU A 82 -19.55 0.49 49.07
N LEU A 83 -18.52 1.20 48.60
CA LEU A 83 -18.07 1.15 47.22
C LEU A 83 -17.48 -0.23 46.91
N HIS A 84 -17.97 -0.88 45.87
CA HIS A 84 -17.35 -2.09 45.35
C HIS A 84 -16.16 -1.72 44.45
N VAL A 85 -14.96 -2.06 44.89
CA VAL A 85 -13.72 -1.87 44.13
C VAL A 85 -13.22 -3.25 43.69
N PRO A 86 -13.08 -3.50 42.38
CA PRO A 86 -12.54 -4.77 41.90
C PRO A 86 -11.08 -4.97 42.31
N ASP A 87 -10.68 -6.23 42.44
CA ASP A 87 -9.28 -6.64 42.56
C ASP A 87 -8.43 -6.12 41.38
N ILE A 88 -7.18 -5.77 41.68
CA ILE A 88 -6.24 -5.15 40.75
C ILE A 88 -5.89 -6.10 39.61
N MET A 89 -5.62 -7.39 39.92
CA MET A 89 -5.22 -8.37 38.90
C MET A 89 -6.36 -8.62 37.92
N ARG A 90 -7.59 -8.77 38.42
CA ARG A 90 -8.77 -8.92 37.56
C ARG A 90 -8.96 -7.71 36.65
N SER A 91 -8.81 -6.49 37.17
CA SER A 91 -8.94 -5.25 36.40
C SER A 91 -7.85 -5.11 35.33
N SER A 92 -6.61 -5.44 35.70
CA SER A 92 -5.47 -5.42 34.79
C SER A 92 -5.66 -6.40 33.63
N GLN A 93 -6.04 -7.64 33.91
CA GLN A 93 -6.29 -8.67 32.89
C GLN A 93 -7.44 -8.27 31.95
N ALA A 94 -8.55 -7.75 32.49
CA ALA A 94 -9.67 -7.28 31.67
C ALA A 94 -9.25 -6.13 30.74
N LEU A 95 -8.44 -5.19 31.23
CA LEU A 95 -7.90 -4.10 30.40
C LEU A 95 -6.96 -4.64 29.33
N GLN A 96 -6.03 -5.53 29.67
CA GLN A 96 -5.11 -6.16 28.73
C GLN A 96 -5.86 -6.91 27.62
N LEU A 97 -6.89 -7.68 27.95
CA LEU A 97 -7.75 -8.37 26.97
C LEU A 97 -8.44 -7.36 26.03
N GLY A 98 -8.98 -6.28 26.58
CA GLY A 98 -9.60 -5.23 25.77
C GLY A 98 -8.62 -4.54 24.81
N GLN A 99 -7.38 -4.29 25.24
CA GLN A 99 -6.35 -3.71 24.36
C GLN A 99 -5.86 -4.71 23.31
N PHE A 100 -5.73 -5.99 23.68
CA PHE A 100 -5.40 -7.05 22.74
C PHE A 100 -6.49 -7.21 21.68
N GLN A 101 -7.77 -7.16 22.05
CA GLN A 101 -8.86 -7.20 21.07
C GLN A 101 -8.78 -6.02 20.08
N LYS A 102 -8.52 -4.80 20.58
CA LYS A 102 -8.34 -3.62 19.72
C LYS A 102 -7.15 -3.78 18.77
N SER A 103 -6.02 -4.33 19.25
CA SER A 103 -4.84 -4.54 18.40
C SER A 103 -5.10 -5.62 17.34
N VAL A 104 -5.79 -6.71 17.68
CA VAL A 104 -6.22 -7.74 16.73
C VAL A 104 -7.14 -7.15 15.66
N GLU A 105 -8.11 -6.30 16.04
CA GLU A 105 -8.99 -5.64 15.08
C GLU A 105 -8.23 -4.71 14.14
N TYR A 106 -7.29 -3.91 14.66
CA TYR A 106 -6.44 -3.05 13.86
C TYR A 106 -5.59 -3.86 12.87
N LEU A 107 -4.96 -4.94 13.34
CA LEU A 107 -4.18 -5.85 12.50
C LEU A 107 -5.04 -6.47 11.41
N ALA A 108 -6.24 -6.96 11.73
CA ALA A 108 -7.16 -7.54 10.75
C ALA A 108 -7.51 -6.54 9.64
N LYS A 109 -7.83 -5.28 10.00
CA LYS A 109 -8.12 -4.21 9.03
C LYS A 109 -6.90 -3.89 8.16
N SER A 110 -5.72 -3.84 8.76
CA SER A 110 -4.45 -3.60 8.04
C SER A 110 -4.14 -4.72 7.04
N THR A 111 -4.28 -5.98 7.47
CA THR A 111 -4.12 -7.17 6.60
C THR A 111 -5.13 -7.16 5.46
N GLN A 112 -6.41 -6.87 5.73
CA GLN A 112 -7.43 -6.77 4.70
C GLN A 112 -7.10 -5.69 3.65
N SER A 113 -6.70 -4.50 4.09
CA SER A 113 -6.30 -3.43 3.17
C SER A 113 -5.07 -3.79 2.35
N THR A 114 -4.11 -4.48 2.95
CA THR A 114 -2.90 -4.95 2.26
C THR A 114 -3.25 -5.98 1.20
N ASN A 115 -4.13 -6.94 1.52
CA ASN A 115 -4.59 -7.95 0.55
C ASN A 115 -5.31 -7.30 -0.64
N GLN A 116 -6.19 -6.33 -0.40
CA GLN A 116 -6.86 -5.59 -1.48
C GLN A 116 -5.86 -4.89 -2.43
N LYS A 117 -4.77 -4.32 -1.89
CA LYS A 117 -3.71 -3.72 -2.71
C LYS A 117 -2.95 -4.76 -3.52
N LEU A 118 -2.70 -5.94 -2.95
CA LEU A 118 -2.05 -7.06 -3.64
C LEU A 118 -2.93 -7.60 -4.78
N ASP A 119 -4.23 -7.73 -4.56
CA ASP A 119 -5.18 -8.16 -5.58
C ASP A 119 -5.17 -7.18 -6.77
N HIS A 120 -5.28 -5.87 -6.50
CA HIS A 120 -5.21 -4.84 -7.53
C HIS A 120 -3.86 -4.84 -8.27
N LEU A 121 -2.75 -5.02 -7.55
CA LEU A 121 -1.42 -5.09 -8.16
C LEU A 121 -1.30 -6.31 -9.09
N THR A 122 -1.84 -7.45 -8.66
CA THR A 122 -1.86 -8.69 -9.43
C THR A 122 -2.68 -8.50 -10.72
N GLU A 123 -3.88 -7.92 -10.60
CA GLU A 123 -4.73 -7.63 -11.76
C GLU A 123 -4.07 -6.66 -12.74
N THR A 124 -3.50 -5.56 -12.26
CA THR A 124 -2.79 -4.57 -13.09
C THR A 124 -1.59 -5.20 -13.80
N THR A 125 -0.86 -6.09 -13.10
CA THR A 125 0.30 -6.79 -13.67
C THR A 125 -0.12 -7.75 -14.77
N ASN A 126 -1.20 -8.52 -14.56
CA ASN A 126 -1.75 -9.42 -15.58
C ASN A 126 -2.20 -8.64 -16.83
N GLN A 127 -2.92 -7.53 -16.67
CA GLN A 127 -3.32 -6.69 -17.79
C GLN A 127 -2.12 -6.17 -18.60
N LYS A 128 -1.02 -5.78 -17.94
CA LYS A 128 0.22 -5.36 -18.61
C LYS A 128 0.89 -6.53 -19.35
N LEU A 129 0.92 -7.72 -18.76
CA LEU A 129 1.44 -8.92 -19.42
C LEU A 129 0.62 -9.27 -20.67
N ASP A 130 -0.71 -9.18 -20.60
CA ASP A 130 -1.58 -9.41 -21.77
C ASP A 130 -1.29 -8.41 -22.89
N HIS A 131 -1.11 -7.12 -22.54
CA HIS A 131 -0.75 -6.10 -23.52
C HIS A 131 0.63 -6.36 -24.15
N LEU A 132 1.63 -6.76 -23.33
CA LEU A 132 2.96 -7.11 -23.82
C LEU A 132 2.92 -8.32 -24.75
N THR A 133 2.12 -9.34 -24.43
CA THR A 133 1.90 -10.51 -25.29
C THR A 133 1.34 -10.07 -26.66
N LYS A 134 0.27 -9.26 -26.69
CA LYS A 134 -0.31 -8.74 -27.94
C LYS A 134 0.67 -7.90 -28.76
N THR A 135 1.46 -7.07 -28.09
CA THR A 135 2.49 -6.24 -28.74
C THR A 135 3.58 -7.10 -29.36
N THR A 136 3.99 -8.16 -28.66
CA THR A 136 4.97 -9.14 -29.14
C THR A 136 4.44 -9.89 -30.36
N GLU A 137 3.20 -10.38 -30.32
CA GLU A 137 2.55 -11.04 -31.46
C GLU A 137 2.49 -10.14 -32.70
N THR A 138 2.07 -8.88 -32.52
CA THR A 138 2.00 -7.89 -33.61
C THR A 138 3.40 -7.63 -34.20
N THR A 139 4.42 -7.58 -33.34
CA THR A 139 5.81 -7.37 -33.78
C THR A 139 6.32 -8.56 -34.57
N ASN A 140 6.03 -9.79 -34.13
CA ASN A 140 6.38 -11.01 -34.86
C ASN A 140 5.72 -11.05 -36.24
N GLN A 141 4.42 -10.70 -36.34
CA GLN A 141 3.73 -10.64 -37.62
C GLN A 141 4.38 -9.63 -38.59
N LYS A 142 4.83 -8.47 -38.08
CA LYS A 142 5.56 -7.48 -38.89
C LYS A 142 6.92 -8.02 -39.35
N LEU A 143 7.63 -8.75 -38.48
CA LEU A 143 8.89 -9.41 -38.84
C LEU A 143 8.68 -10.45 -39.94
N ASP A 144 7.63 -11.27 -39.86
CA ASP A 144 7.31 -12.25 -40.90
C ASP A 144 7.05 -11.57 -42.26
N HIS A 145 6.32 -10.45 -42.26
CA HIS A 145 6.10 -9.66 -43.47
C HIS A 145 7.40 -9.08 -44.04
N LEU A 146 8.28 -8.55 -43.18
CA LEU A 146 9.59 -8.03 -43.59
C LEU A 146 10.48 -9.13 -44.17
N THR A 147 10.48 -10.33 -43.59
CA THR A 147 11.19 -11.50 -44.12
C THR A 147 10.73 -11.82 -45.54
N LYS A 148 9.42 -11.93 -45.77
CA LYS A 148 8.84 -12.17 -47.11
C LYS A 148 9.19 -11.07 -48.12
N THR A 149 9.17 -9.82 -47.69
CA THR A 149 9.52 -8.67 -48.54
C THR A 149 11.00 -8.70 -48.93
N THR A 150 11.87 -9.06 -47.98
CA THR A 150 13.31 -9.25 -48.20
C THR A 150 13.57 -10.37 -49.19
N GLU A 151 12.92 -11.52 -49.03
CA GLU A 151 13.02 -12.67 -49.96
C GLU A 151 12.59 -12.28 -51.38
N THR A 152 11.46 -11.60 -51.53
CA THR A 152 10.96 -11.13 -52.84
C THR A 152 11.93 -10.14 -53.47
N THR A 153 12.51 -9.25 -52.68
CA THR A 153 13.47 -8.25 -53.17
C THR A 153 14.76 -8.94 -53.62
N ASN A 154 15.27 -9.90 -52.85
CA ASN A 154 16.44 -10.70 -53.24
C ASN A 154 16.19 -11.47 -54.54
N GLN A 155 15.02 -12.10 -54.71
CA GLN A 155 14.68 -12.78 -55.96
C GLN A 155 14.67 -11.84 -57.17
N LYS A 156 14.17 -10.61 -57.02
CA LYS A 156 14.22 -9.60 -58.09
C LYS A 156 15.64 -9.16 -58.39
N LEU A 157 16.48 -8.97 -57.36
CA LEU A 157 17.89 -8.64 -57.54
C LEU A 157 18.65 -9.74 -58.27
N ASP A 158 18.36 -11.02 -57.99
CA ASP A 158 18.96 -12.15 -58.70
C ASP A 158 18.55 -12.23 -60.18
N GLN A 159 17.34 -11.77 -60.52
CA GLN A 159 16.82 -11.76 -61.90
C GLN A 159 17.31 -10.56 -62.71
N LEU A 160 17.58 -9.42 -62.06
CA LEU A 160 17.94 -8.16 -62.72
C LEU A 160 19.09 -8.29 -63.74
N PRO A 161 20.22 -8.99 -63.45
CA PRO A 161 21.31 -9.12 -64.42
C PRO A 161 20.89 -9.86 -65.69
N LYS A 162 19.99 -10.85 -65.58
CA LYS A 162 19.50 -11.62 -66.73
C LYS A 162 18.60 -10.77 -67.61
N GLU A 163 17.74 -9.95 -67.00
CA GLU A 163 16.89 -9.01 -67.75
C GLU A 163 17.72 -7.94 -68.45
N ILE A 164 18.68 -7.34 -67.75
CA ILE A 164 19.62 -6.37 -68.32
C ILE A 164 20.40 -6.99 -69.49
N ALA A 165 20.93 -8.20 -69.32
CA ALA A 165 21.66 -8.89 -70.38
C ALA A 165 20.79 -9.14 -71.61
N LYS A 166 19.54 -9.59 -71.41
CA LYS A 166 18.57 -9.83 -72.49
C LYS A 166 18.17 -8.55 -73.23
N GLU A 167 17.95 -7.45 -72.50
CA GLU A 167 17.61 -6.16 -73.12
C GLU A 167 18.78 -5.59 -73.91
N LEU A 168 20.00 -5.63 -73.33
CA LEU A 168 21.20 -5.19 -74.01
C LEU A 168 21.48 -6.03 -75.25
N SER A 169 21.40 -7.36 -75.18
CA SER A 169 21.61 -8.21 -76.35
C SER A 169 20.65 -7.87 -77.48
N GLY A 170 19.35 -7.69 -77.17
CA GLY A 170 18.36 -7.31 -78.17
C GLY A 170 18.64 -5.95 -78.82
N LYS A 171 19.13 -4.98 -78.05
CA LYS A 171 19.58 -3.68 -78.60
C LYS A 171 20.83 -3.83 -79.47
N PHE A 172 21.82 -4.63 -79.03
CA PHE A 172 23.03 -4.90 -79.79
C PHE A 172 22.74 -5.62 -81.12
N ASP A 173 21.82 -6.59 -81.12
CA ASP A 173 21.41 -7.33 -82.32
C ASP A 173 20.73 -6.42 -83.35
N ALA A 174 20.03 -5.37 -82.91
CA ALA A 174 19.36 -4.40 -83.78
C ALA A 174 20.29 -3.32 -84.35
N LEU A 175 21.47 -3.10 -83.75
CA LEU A 175 22.41 -2.04 -84.14
C LEU A 175 22.88 -2.14 -85.60
N PRO A 176 23.30 -3.30 -86.14
CA PRO A 176 23.80 -3.38 -87.52
C PRO A 176 22.77 -2.90 -88.55
N LEU A 177 21.49 -3.25 -88.33
CA LEU A 177 20.40 -2.90 -89.22
C LEU A 177 20.05 -1.41 -89.14
N ALA A 178 20.09 -0.85 -87.92
CA ALA A 178 19.92 0.59 -87.68
C ALA A 178 21.06 1.40 -88.32
N ILE A 179 22.32 0.96 -88.18
CA ILE A 179 23.50 1.58 -88.80
C ILE A 179 23.39 1.52 -90.33
N ALA A 180 23.04 0.36 -90.89
CA ALA A 180 22.89 0.21 -92.33
C ALA A 180 21.78 1.12 -92.90
N LYS A 181 20.67 1.29 -92.16
CA LYS A 181 19.61 2.23 -92.53
C LYS A 181 20.09 3.68 -92.52
N ALA A 182 20.79 4.10 -91.46
CA ALA A 182 21.35 5.45 -91.34
C ALA A 182 22.34 5.78 -92.46
N ILE A 183 23.26 4.86 -92.77
CA ILE A 183 24.23 5.03 -93.89
C ILE A 183 23.52 5.18 -95.23
N LYS A 184 22.43 4.42 -95.47
CA LYS A 184 21.63 4.55 -96.70
C LYS A 184 20.92 5.89 -96.81
N GLU A 185 20.37 6.39 -95.71
CA GLU A 185 19.68 7.69 -95.67
C GLU A 185 20.66 8.85 -95.90
N GLU A 186 21.88 8.76 -95.36
CA GLU A 186 22.94 9.76 -95.54
C GLU A 186 23.48 9.79 -96.99
N ASN A 187 23.69 8.63 -97.61
CA ASN A 187 24.10 8.53 -99.01
C ASN A 187 23.00 8.91 -100.02
N ALA A 188 21.75 9.04 -99.59
CA ALA A 188 20.64 9.49 -100.44
C ALA A 188 20.47 11.03 -100.45
N LEU A 189 21.23 11.74 -99.61
CA LEU A 189 21.22 13.20 -99.47
C LEU A 189 22.45 13.88 -100.13
N VAL A 190 23.35 13.11 -100.75
CA VAL A 190 24.54 13.56 -101.50
C VAL A 190 24.35 13.26 -102.98
#